data_AF-A0A291GL18-F1
#
_entry.id   AF-A0A291GL18-F1
#
_cell.length_a   1.000
_cell.length_b   1.000
_cell.length_c   1.000
_cell.angle_alpha   90.00
_cell.angle_beta   90.00
_cell.angle_gamma   90.00
#
_symmetry.space_group_name_H-M   'P 1'
#
loop_
_entity.id
_entity.type
_entity.pdbx_description
1 polymer ?
#
loop_
_entity_poly.entity_id
_entity_poly.type
_entity_poly.pdbx_seq_one_letter_code
_entity_poly.pdbx_strand_id
1 'polypeptide(L)'
;MARKALVPSSGRAGAALNAARWALPLLAAGARWISTHPEVWETVKEQATRLQTTTTNRPDGVLATVAILREQVDYLEGSADDAGETRRAQDWAKRLDSCERAAQLLKAPGATRKDRKTLKVRTEALRSEIFEAYIEEMGEDAEVAEHSVG
;
A
#
# COMPACT_ATOMS: atom_id res chain seq x y z
N MET A 1 -23.88 -2.83 46.68
CA MET A 1 -22.73 -2.17 46.01
C MET A 1 -22.46 -2.87 44.68
N ALA A 2 -23.08 -2.44 43.58
CA ALA A 2 -22.86 -3.03 42.25
C ALA A 2 -21.71 -2.29 41.55
N ARG A 3 -20.60 -2.99 41.29
CA ARG A 3 -19.48 -2.44 40.52
C ARG A 3 -19.85 -2.53 39.04
N LYS A 4 -20.11 -1.37 38.44
CA LYS A 4 -20.40 -1.23 37.01
C LYS A 4 -19.14 -1.58 36.22
N ALA A 5 -19.18 -2.66 35.44
CA ALA A 5 -18.08 -3.03 34.56
C ALA A 5 -17.95 -1.97 33.44
N LEU A 6 -16.78 -1.34 33.36
CA LEU A 6 -16.39 -0.51 32.23
C LEU A 6 -16.12 -1.46 31.05
N VAL A 7 -17.07 -1.54 30.12
CA VAL A 7 -16.86 -2.16 28.82
C VAL A 7 -15.92 -1.25 28.02
N PRO A 8 -14.71 -1.70 27.64
CA PRO A 8 -13.86 -0.89 26.77
C PRO A 8 -14.51 -0.75 25.40
N SER A 9 -14.67 0.49 24.93
CA SER A 9 -15.28 0.77 23.63
C SER A 9 -14.46 0.14 22.50
N SER A 10 -15.01 -0.86 21.85
CA SER A 10 -14.40 -1.67 20.78
C SER A 10 -14.15 -0.91 19.46
N GLY A 11 -14.46 0.38 19.39
CA GLY A 11 -14.41 1.16 18.14
C GLY A 11 -13.01 1.60 17.70
N ARG A 12 -12.05 1.79 18.62
CA ARG A 12 -10.69 2.27 18.29
C ARG A 12 -9.64 1.16 18.22
N ALA A 13 -9.78 0.10 19.01
CA ALA A 13 -8.85 -1.02 19.01
C ALA A 13 -8.85 -1.82 17.68
N GLY A 14 -10.03 -2.01 17.07
CA GLY A 14 -10.14 -2.76 15.81
C GLY A 14 -9.57 -2.05 14.56
N ALA A 15 -9.53 -0.71 14.57
CA ALA A 15 -8.94 0.06 13.48
C ALA A 15 -7.41 0.05 13.53
N ALA A 16 -6.83 0.14 14.74
CA ALA A 16 -5.39 0.03 14.96
C ALA A 16 -4.86 -1.39 14.68
N LEU A 17 -5.61 -2.44 15.04
CA LEU A 17 -5.24 -3.83 14.75
C LEU A 17 -5.22 -4.15 13.25
N ASN A 18 -6.14 -3.58 12.45
CA ASN A 18 -6.11 -3.76 11.00
C ASN A 18 -4.99 -2.96 10.33
N ALA A 19 -4.64 -1.78 10.87
CA ALA A 19 -3.49 -1.02 10.42
C ALA A 19 -2.15 -1.70 10.77
N ALA A 20 -2.08 -2.51 11.82
CA ALA A 20 -0.88 -3.30 12.13
C ALA A 20 -0.74 -4.55 11.25
N ARG A 21 -1.86 -5.10 10.76
CA ARG A 21 -1.89 -6.38 10.04
C ARG A 21 -1.33 -6.31 8.61
N TRP A 22 -1.35 -5.15 7.95
CA TRP A 22 -0.75 -4.98 6.62
C TRP A 22 0.77 -4.75 6.67
N ALA A 23 1.32 -4.40 7.84
CA ALA A 23 2.76 -4.23 8.02
C ALA A 23 3.51 -5.56 8.23
N LEU A 24 2.80 -6.63 8.63
CA LEU A 24 3.41 -7.93 8.91
C LEU A 24 4.06 -8.61 7.68
N PRO A 25 3.41 -8.67 6.50
CA PRO A 25 4.06 -9.19 5.28
C PRO A 25 5.25 -8.34 4.84
N LEU A 26 5.12 -7.01 4.94
CA LEU A 26 6.19 -6.04 4.61
C LEU A 26 7.42 -6.19 5.52
N LEU A 27 7.21 -6.53 6.79
CA LEU A 27 8.30 -6.82 7.72
C LEU A 27 8.99 -8.16 7.41
N ALA A 28 8.26 -9.15 6.87
CA ALA A 28 8.83 -10.44 6.52
C ALA A 28 9.64 -10.40 5.20
N ALA A 29 9.09 -9.75 4.16
CA ALA A 29 9.78 -9.54 2.89
C ALA A 29 11.01 -8.62 3.07
N GLY A 30 10.86 -7.55 3.85
CA GLY A 30 11.94 -6.62 4.13
C GLY A 30 13.05 -7.19 5.03
N ALA A 31 12.74 -8.02 6.03
CA ALA A 31 13.74 -8.42 7.04
C ALA A 31 14.96 -9.19 6.50
N ARG A 32 14.85 -9.82 5.31
CA ARG A 32 15.97 -10.56 4.71
C ARG A 32 16.98 -9.64 4.01
N TRP A 33 16.53 -8.48 3.56
CA TRP A 33 17.26 -7.62 2.61
C TRP A 33 17.57 -6.22 3.18
N ILE A 34 16.71 -5.71 4.08
CA ILE A 34 16.91 -4.42 4.78
C ILE A 34 18.18 -4.38 5.63
N SER A 35 18.68 -5.53 6.11
CA SER A 35 19.92 -5.56 6.91
C SER A 35 21.18 -5.35 6.08
N THR A 36 21.13 -5.60 4.77
CA THR A 36 22.29 -5.49 3.88
C THR A 36 22.36 -4.14 3.15
N HIS A 37 21.24 -3.45 2.94
CA HIS A 37 21.19 -2.20 2.18
C HIS A 37 20.35 -1.10 2.88
N PRO A 38 20.96 -0.34 3.80
CA PRO A 38 20.27 0.67 4.60
C PRO A 38 19.72 1.85 3.78
N GLU A 39 20.27 2.15 2.61
CA GLU A 39 19.84 3.23 1.71
C GLU A 39 18.47 2.98 1.06
N VAL A 40 18.17 1.73 0.70
CA VAL A 40 16.85 1.34 0.18
C VAL A 40 15.80 1.44 1.28
N TRP A 41 16.18 1.13 2.53
CA TRP A 41 15.26 1.20 3.67
C TRP A 41 14.73 2.61 3.94
N GLU A 42 15.54 3.66 3.71
CA GLU A 42 15.08 5.04 3.84
C GLU A 42 14.04 5.40 2.77
N THR A 43 14.27 4.96 1.52
CA THR A 43 13.29 5.13 0.42
C THR A 43 11.99 4.40 0.73
N VAL A 44 12.06 3.16 1.20
CA VAL A 44 10.89 2.36 1.58
C VAL A 44 10.12 3.02 2.73
N LYS A 45 10.80 3.54 3.76
CA LYS A 45 10.16 4.28 4.87
C LYS A 45 9.45 5.53 4.39
N GLU A 46 10.07 6.30 3.50
CA GLU A 46 9.47 7.51 2.94
C GLU A 46 8.16 7.16 2.22
N GLN A 47 8.19 6.16 1.34
CA GLN A 47 7.00 5.70 0.62
C GLN A 47 5.92 5.14 1.57
N ALA A 48 6.31 4.36 2.57
CA ALA A 48 5.39 3.88 3.59
C ALA A 48 4.73 5.05 4.36
N THR A 49 5.50 6.10 4.67
CA THR A 49 4.99 7.30 5.35
C THR A 49 4.03 8.08 4.45
N ARG A 50 4.36 8.27 3.17
CA ARG A 50 3.47 8.86 2.16
C ARG A 50 2.13 8.11 2.11
N LEU A 51 2.17 6.77 2.02
CA LEU A 51 0.97 5.93 2.00
C LEU A 51 0.15 6.00 3.31
N GLN A 52 0.82 6.01 4.46
CA GLN A 52 0.13 6.10 5.76
C GLN A 52 -0.61 7.43 5.93
N THR A 53 0.01 8.53 5.53
CA THR A 53 -0.57 9.88 5.69
C THR A 53 -1.77 10.12 4.77
N THR A 54 -1.84 9.45 3.61
CA THR A 54 -2.97 9.57 2.66
C THR A 54 -4.11 8.59 2.92
N THR A 55 -3.93 7.61 3.81
CA THR A 55 -4.90 6.52 4.02
C THR A 55 -6.15 7.02 4.76
N THR A 56 -7.22 7.26 4.00
CA THR A 56 -8.54 7.59 4.54
C THR A 56 -9.65 7.01 3.67
N ASN A 57 -10.88 6.99 4.18
CA ASN A 57 -12.06 6.61 3.42
C ASN A 57 -12.68 7.80 2.68
N ARG A 58 -12.09 9.00 2.76
CA ARG A 58 -12.51 10.13 1.92
C ARG A 58 -12.04 9.90 0.48
N PRO A 59 -12.84 10.26 -0.54
CA PRO A 59 -12.45 10.10 -1.94
C PRO A 59 -11.08 10.72 -2.26
N ASP A 60 -10.77 11.90 -1.74
CA ASP A 60 -9.49 12.57 -1.99
C ASP A 60 -8.29 11.80 -1.45
N GLY A 61 -8.40 11.14 -0.31
CA GLY A 61 -7.31 10.31 0.20
C GLY A 61 -7.14 8.99 -0.55
N VAL A 62 -8.24 8.44 -1.09
CA VAL A 62 -8.15 7.32 -2.03
C VAL A 62 -7.42 7.75 -3.31
N LEU A 63 -7.77 8.92 -3.87
CA LEU A 63 -7.11 9.46 -5.06
C LEU A 63 -5.60 9.70 -4.81
N ALA A 64 -5.25 10.30 -3.67
CA ALA A 64 -3.85 10.50 -3.29
C ALA A 64 -3.10 9.16 -3.13
N THR A 65 -3.74 8.15 -2.53
CA THR A 65 -3.16 6.81 -2.41
C THR A 65 -2.96 6.16 -3.78
N VAL A 66 -3.95 6.26 -4.68
CA VAL A 66 -3.85 5.73 -6.05
C VAL A 66 -2.71 6.39 -6.82
N ALA A 67 -2.50 7.70 -6.68
CA ALA A 67 -1.39 8.40 -7.33
C ALA A 67 -0.03 7.85 -6.91
N ILE A 68 0.19 7.64 -5.61
CA ILE A 68 1.44 7.05 -5.09
C ILE A 68 1.62 5.61 -5.62
N LEU A 69 0.55 4.81 -5.65
CA LEU A 69 0.63 3.44 -6.14
C LEU A 69 0.91 3.36 -7.64
N ARG A 70 0.52 4.37 -8.43
CA ARG A 70 0.89 4.45 -9.85
C ARG A 70 2.39 4.68 -10.02
N GLU A 71 2.99 5.56 -9.24
CA GLU A 71 4.46 5.75 -9.26
C GLU A 71 5.19 4.42 -9.02
N GLN A 72 4.69 3.59 -8.10
CA GLN A 72 5.26 2.27 -7.81
C GLN A 72 5.03 1.26 -8.93
N VAL A 73 3.83 1.25 -9.54
CA VAL A 73 3.52 0.38 -10.68
C VAL A 73 4.34 0.76 -11.92
N ASP A 74 4.55 2.05 -12.16
CA ASP A 74 5.37 2.54 -13.29
C ASP A 74 6.83 2.12 -13.11
N TYR A 75 7.36 2.15 -11.89
CA TYR A 75 8.68 1.60 -11.58
C TYR A 75 8.74 0.10 -11.84
N LEU A 76 7.79 -0.67 -11.30
CA LEU A 76 7.73 -2.13 -11.47
C LEU A 76 7.57 -2.56 -12.94
N GLU A 77 6.82 -1.81 -13.76
CA GLU A 77 6.73 -2.09 -15.19
C GLU A 77 8.02 -1.73 -15.93
N GLY A 78 8.73 -0.69 -15.47
CA GLY A 78 10.00 -0.27 -16.05
C GLY A 78 11.18 -1.17 -15.71
N SER A 79 11.13 -1.87 -14.58
CA SER A 79 12.17 -2.78 -14.12
C SER A 79 11.93 -4.24 -14.51
N ALA A 80 10.68 -4.61 -14.81
CA ALA A 80 10.27 -5.96 -15.19
C ALA A 80 11.21 -6.64 -16.19
N ASP A 81 11.73 -7.81 -15.82
CA ASP A 81 12.65 -8.58 -16.66
C ASP A 81 11.92 -9.68 -17.46
N ASP A 82 10.70 -10.02 -17.04
CA ASP A 82 9.85 -11.03 -17.68
C ASP A 82 8.43 -10.55 -18.03
N ALA A 83 7.80 -11.33 -18.92
CA ALA A 83 6.45 -11.04 -19.40
C ALA A 83 5.36 -11.22 -18.31
N GLY A 84 5.66 -11.98 -17.26
CA GLY A 84 4.82 -12.16 -16.10
C GLY A 84 4.77 -10.89 -15.24
N GLU A 85 5.92 -10.31 -14.93
CA GLU A 85 6.07 -9.04 -14.21
C GLU A 85 5.40 -7.88 -14.91
N THR A 86 5.69 -7.72 -16.21
CA THR A 86 5.04 -6.72 -17.05
C THR A 86 3.51 -6.85 -16.96
N ARG A 87 2.99 -8.09 -17.06
CA ARG A 87 1.55 -8.34 -16.98
C ARG A 87 0.99 -8.03 -15.59
N ARG A 88 1.69 -8.39 -14.51
CA ARG A 88 1.27 -8.07 -13.13
C ARG A 88 1.15 -6.57 -12.95
N ALA A 89 2.16 -5.80 -13.37
CA ALA A 89 2.16 -4.34 -13.29
C ALA A 89 0.98 -3.72 -14.06
N GLN A 90 0.77 -4.15 -15.31
CA GLN A 90 -0.37 -3.69 -16.13
C GLN A 90 -1.73 -4.02 -15.53
N ASP A 91 -1.87 -5.18 -14.90
CA ASP A 91 -3.13 -5.56 -14.24
C ASP A 91 -3.37 -4.75 -12.95
N TRP A 92 -2.32 -4.41 -12.20
CA TRP A 92 -2.41 -3.44 -11.11
C TRP A 92 -2.81 -2.05 -11.61
N ALA A 93 -2.21 -1.56 -12.69
CA ALA A 93 -2.57 -0.27 -13.30
C ALA A 93 -4.08 -0.20 -13.62
N LYS A 94 -4.64 -1.22 -14.27
CA LYS A 94 -6.08 -1.29 -14.59
C LYS A 94 -6.96 -1.28 -13.32
N ARG A 95 -6.51 -1.98 -12.27
CA ARG A 95 -7.24 -2.04 -10.98
C ARG A 95 -7.18 -0.68 -10.26
N LEU A 96 -6.06 0.04 -10.35
CA LEU A 96 -5.91 1.40 -9.84
C LEU A 96 -6.80 2.39 -10.59
N ASP A 97 -6.88 2.31 -11.93
CA ASP A 97 -7.79 3.12 -12.74
C ASP A 97 -9.26 2.95 -12.34
N SER A 98 -9.65 1.70 -12.08
CA SER A 98 -11.00 1.39 -11.60
C SER A 98 -11.27 2.04 -10.23
N CYS A 99 -10.28 2.03 -9.33
CA CYS A 99 -10.39 2.65 -8.01
C CYS A 99 -10.43 4.18 -8.10
N GLU A 100 -9.65 4.79 -9.00
CA GLU A 100 -9.71 6.24 -9.27
C GLU A 100 -11.09 6.65 -9.75
N ARG A 101 -11.61 6.00 -10.80
CA ARG A 101 -12.95 6.32 -11.34
C ARG A 101 -14.03 6.19 -10.28
N ALA A 102 -13.97 5.13 -9.46
CA ALA A 102 -14.87 4.96 -8.34
C ALA A 102 -14.74 6.09 -7.30
N ALA A 103 -13.51 6.52 -6.99
CA ALA A 103 -13.29 7.63 -6.07
C ALA A 103 -13.89 8.94 -6.60
N GLN A 104 -13.70 9.24 -7.89
CA GLN A 104 -14.28 10.42 -8.51
C GLN A 104 -15.82 10.40 -8.44
N LEU A 105 -16.45 9.25 -8.71
CA LEU A 105 -17.91 9.10 -8.58
C LEU A 105 -18.38 9.33 -7.13
N LEU A 106 -17.62 8.87 -6.14
CA LEU A 106 -17.97 9.01 -4.73
C LEU A 106 -17.78 10.43 -4.16
N LYS A 107 -17.30 11.38 -4.97
CA LYS A 107 -17.35 12.82 -4.65
C LYS A 107 -18.75 13.42 -4.82
N ALA A 108 -19.61 12.77 -5.61
CA ALA A 108 -20.95 13.27 -5.86
C ALA A 108 -21.82 13.27 -4.57
N PRO A 109 -22.76 14.21 -4.43
CA PRO A 109 -23.75 14.19 -3.36
C PRO A 109 -24.53 12.87 -3.33
N GLY A 110 -24.86 12.38 -2.14
CA GLY A 110 -25.60 11.12 -1.96
C GLY A 110 -24.72 9.87 -1.85
N ALA A 111 -23.41 9.95 -2.11
CA ALA A 111 -22.47 8.86 -1.90
C ALA A 111 -22.48 8.37 -0.43
N THR A 112 -22.66 7.07 -0.21
CA THR A 112 -22.79 6.54 1.15
C THR A 112 -21.43 6.33 1.82
N ARG A 113 -21.43 6.32 3.16
CA ARG A 113 -20.25 5.93 3.94
C ARG A 113 -19.83 4.48 3.66
N LYS A 114 -20.79 3.61 3.32
CA LYS A 114 -20.54 2.19 3.01
C LYS A 114 -19.72 2.06 1.72
N ASP A 115 -20.10 2.78 0.67
CA ASP A 115 -19.40 2.73 -0.63
C ASP A 115 -17.96 3.24 -0.50
N ARG A 116 -17.79 4.36 0.23
CA ARG A 116 -16.47 4.90 0.59
C ARG A 116 -15.60 3.89 1.35
N LYS A 117 -16.20 3.14 2.29
CA LYS A 117 -15.47 2.08 3.03
C LYS A 117 -15.09 0.92 2.12
N THR A 118 -15.99 0.48 1.24
CA THR A 118 -15.72 -0.59 0.27
C THR A 118 -14.56 -0.21 -0.65
N LEU A 119 -14.55 1.01 -1.17
CA LEU A 119 -13.47 1.50 -2.02
C LEU A 119 -12.13 1.57 -1.27
N LYS A 120 -12.14 2.07 -0.04
CA LYS A 120 -10.95 2.06 0.82
C LYS A 120 -10.37 0.65 0.95
N VAL A 121 -11.19 -0.35 1.28
CA VAL A 121 -10.71 -1.74 1.47
C VAL A 121 -10.08 -2.29 0.18
N ARG A 122 -10.69 -2.03 -0.98
CA ARG A 122 -10.11 -2.45 -2.28
C ARG A 122 -8.76 -1.78 -2.56
N THR A 123 -8.67 -0.48 -2.27
CA THR A 123 -7.43 0.29 -2.45
C THR A 123 -6.34 -0.17 -1.47
N GLU A 124 -6.70 -0.51 -0.24
CA GLU A 124 -5.76 -1.03 0.76
C GLU A 124 -5.22 -2.42 0.41
N ALA A 125 -6.05 -3.28 -0.20
CA ALA A 125 -5.59 -4.57 -0.71
C ALA A 125 -4.57 -4.39 -1.85
N LEU A 126 -4.88 -3.52 -2.81
CA LEU A 126 -3.96 -3.17 -3.90
C LEU A 126 -2.65 -2.58 -3.37
N ARG A 127 -2.73 -1.69 -2.39
CA ARG A 127 -1.54 -1.12 -1.75
C ARG A 127 -0.64 -2.21 -1.18
N SER A 128 -1.20 -3.18 -0.47
CA SER A 128 -0.39 -4.27 0.08
C SER A 128 0.33 -5.06 -1.00
N GLU A 129 -0.39 -5.47 -2.05
CA GLU A 129 0.19 -6.25 -3.16
C GLU A 129 1.32 -5.47 -3.89
N ILE A 130 1.04 -4.22 -4.28
CA ILE A 130 1.98 -3.40 -5.05
C ILE A 130 3.20 -3.03 -4.21
N PHE A 131 2.99 -2.66 -2.95
CA PHE A 131 4.08 -2.21 -2.09
C PHE A 131 4.99 -3.36 -1.66
N GLU A 132 4.46 -4.58 -1.53
CA GLU A 132 5.27 -5.79 -1.32
C GLU A 132 6.18 -6.06 -2.51
N ALA A 133 5.63 -6.09 -3.73
CA ALA A 133 6.42 -6.26 -4.95
C ALA A 133 7.45 -5.15 -5.15
N TYR A 134 7.09 -3.89 -4.85
CA TYR A 134 8.01 -2.75 -4.91
C TYR A 134 9.22 -2.91 -3.97
N ILE A 135 9.02 -3.46 -2.77
CA ILE A 135 10.14 -3.70 -1.84
C ILE A 135 11.03 -4.84 -2.34
N GLU A 136 10.44 -5.90 -2.88
CA GLU A 136 11.17 -7.04 -3.46
C GLU A 136 12.06 -6.57 -4.61
N GLU A 137 11.49 -5.84 -5.57
CA GLU A 137 12.19 -5.28 -6.73
C GLU A 137 13.34 -4.35 -6.35
N MET A 138 13.10 -3.39 -5.44
CA MET A 138 14.13 -2.49 -4.95
C MET A 138 15.29 -3.23 -4.28
N GLY A 139 15.02 -4.43 -3.74
CA GLY A 139 16.03 -5.31 -3.19
C GLY A 139 16.86 -5.99 -4.28
N GLU A 140 16.20 -6.56 -5.28
CA GLU A 140 16.89 -7.20 -6.40
C GLU A 140 17.81 -6.22 -7.15
N ASP A 141 17.33 -5.00 -7.43
CA ASP A 141 18.09 -3.96 -8.11
C ASP A 141 19.41 -3.59 -7.40
N ALA A 142 19.39 -3.52 -6.07
CA ALA A 142 20.56 -3.14 -5.30
C ALA A 142 21.56 -4.29 -5.12
N GLU A 143 21.13 -5.55 -5.14
CA GLU A 143 22.04 -6.69 -5.27
C GLU A 143 22.75 -6.69 -6.63
N VAL A 144 22.03 -6.38 -7.72
CA VAL A 144 22.60 -6.29 -9.07
C VAL A 144 23.61 -5.14 -9.18
N ALA A 145 23.31 -4.00 -8.55
CA ALA A 145 24.21 -2.85 -8.52
C ALA A 145 25.54 -3.15 -7.82
N GLU A 146 25.54 -3.87 -6.68
CA GLU A 146 26.76 -4.26 -5.98
C GLU A 146 27.63 -5.23 -6.79
N HIS A 147 27.02 -6.24 -7.43
CA HIS A 147 27.75 -7.23 -8.23
C HIS A 147 28.35 -6.67 -9.53
N SER A 148 27.87 -5.52 -10.00
CA SER A 148 28.38 -4.86 -11.22
C SER A 148 29.60 -3.97 -10.98
N VAL A 149 29.98 -3.75 -9.71
CA VAL A 149 31.06 -2.81 -9.31
C VAL A 149 32.29 -3.55 -8.71
N GLY A 150 32.24 -4.88 -8.57
CA GLY A 150 33.34 -5.74 -8.09
C GLY A 150 34.13 -6.41 -9.20
#